data_AF-A0A0R1YGX1-F1
#
_entry.id   AF-A0A0R1YGX1-F1
#
_cell.length_a   1.000
_cell.length_b   1.000
_cell.length_c   1.000
_cell.angle_alpha   90.00
_cell.angle_beta   90.00
_cell.angle_gamma   90.00
#
_symmetry.space_group_name_H-M   'P 1'
#
loop_
_entity.id
_entity.type
_entity.pdbx_description
1 polymer ?
#
loop_
_entity_poly.entity_id
_entity_poly.type
_entity_poly.pdbx_seq_one_letter_code
_entity_poly.pdbx_strand_id
1 'polypeptide(L)'
;MIMGGLAAAIYIWLMHKNITIRMPDSVPPAISAAFTGIIPATVALYVSGLITWLVTKFGATTVIELISKTIQEPLLNLSQGYGAEFLMTVLVQVFWFFGLHGTNVLGPLLDGIWLTTQVANINAFAQHKDLPYMWTRNAFDLYAWIGGACSYLSQS
;
A
#
# COMPACT_ATOMS: atom_id res chain seq x y z
N MET A 1 -1.38 4.43 0.26
CA MET A 1 -0.22 4.38 1.18
C MET A 1 0.55 5.70 1.20
N ILE A 2 1.01 6.23 0.06
CA ILE A 2 1.90 7.42 0.00
C ILE A 2 1.29 8.66 0.68
N MET A 3 0.08 9.09 0.29
CA MET A 3 -0.56 10.27 0.89
C MET A 3 -0.89 10.08 2.38
N GLY A 4 -1.29 8.87 2.79
CA GLY A 4 -1.53 8.55 4.19
C GLY A 4 -0.25 8.59 5.04
N GLY A 5 0.85 8.04 4.50
CA GLY A 5 2.16 8.10 5.14
C GLY A 5 2.69 9.52 5.26
N LEU A 6 2.52 10.34 4.22
CA LEU A 6 2.86 11.77 4.26
C LEU A 6 2.06 12.51 5.33
N ALA A 7 0.73 12.35 5.35
CA ALA A 7 -0.13 12.99 6.33
C ALA A 7 0.23 12.56 7.77
N ALA A 8 0.49 11.27 7.99
CA ALA A 8 0.93 10.75 9.28
C ALA A 8 2.30 11.30 9.68
N ALA A 9 3.26 11.38 8.75
CA ALA A 9 4.58 11.94 9.02
C ALA A 9 4.51 13.42 9.41
N ILE A 10 3.69 14.22 8.72
CA ILE A 10 3.44 15.63 9.08
C ILE A 10 2.81 15.74 10.46
N TYR A 11 1.79 14.92 10.73
CA TYR A 11 1.12 14.89 12.03
C TYR A 11 2.10 14.59 13.17
N ILE A 12 2.89 13.51 13.03
CA ILE A 12 3.88 13.08 14.03
C ILE A 12 4.94 14.17 14.21
N TRP A 13 5.42 14.77 13.12
CA TRP A 13 6.43 15.83 13.18
C TRP A 13 5.93 17.06 13.94
N LEU A 14 4.69 17.51 13.69
CA LEU A 14 4.09 18.64 14.41
C LEU A 14 3.84 18.34 15.88
N MET A 15 3.41 17.11 16.20
CA MET A 15 3.26 16.63 17.57
C MET A 15 4.60 16.65 18.31
N HIS A 16 5.68 16.15 17.69
CA HIS A 16 7.03 16.18 18.27
C HIS A 16 7.56 17.61 18.48
N LYS A 17 7.17 18.55 17.63
CA LYS A 17 7.52 19.98 17.76
C LYS A 17 6.65 20.73 18.78
N ASN A 18 5.70 20.07 19.44
CA ASN A 18 4.73 20.69 20.34
C ASN A 18 3.94 21.84 19.67
N ILE A 19 3.72 21.74 18.35
CA ILE A 19 2.87 22.68 17.61
C ILE A 19 1.43 22.18 17.76
N THR A 20 0.90 22.37 18.96
CA THR A 20 -0.40 21.84 19.40
C THR A 20 -1.13 22.87 20.25
N ILE A 21 -2.43 22.67 20.44
CA ILE A 21 -3.21 23.44 21.40
C ILE A 21 -2.94 22.85 22.78
N ARG A 22 -2.35 23.63 23.69
CA ARG A 22 -2.16 23.21 25.09
C ARG A 22 -3.42 23.51 25.88
N MET A 23 -3.99 22.48 26.49
CA MET A 23 -5.14 22.62 27.39
C MET A 23 -4.64 22.72 28.84
N PRO A 24 -5.33 23.47 29.72
CA PRO A 24 -5.04 23.49 31.15
C PRO A 24 -5.26 22.12 31.81
N ASP A 25 -4.61 21.89 32.96
CA ASP A 25 -4.73 20.63 33.72
C ASP A 25 -6.14 20.36 34.26
N SER A 26 -7.02 21.36 34.26
CA SER A 26 -8.42 21.24 34.65
C SER A 26 -9.29 20.51 33.61
N VAL A 27 -8.77 20.28 32.40
CA VAL A 27 -9.52 19.64 31.30
C VAL A 27 -9.31 18.12 31.31
N PRO A 28 -10.39 17.30 31.27
CA PRO A 28 -10.28 15.85 31.20
C PRO A 28 -9.37 15.34 30.07
N PRO A 29 -8.59 14.26 30.29
CA PRO A 29 -7.58 13.77 29.33
C PRO A 29 -8.14 13.47 27.93
N ALA A 30 -9.34 12.90 27.84
CA ALA A 30 -9.97 12.57 26.56
C ALA A 30 -10.25 13.83 25.70
N ILE A 31 -10.64 14.93 26.34
CA ILE A 31 -10.92 16.21 25.67
C ILE A 31 -9.59 16.88 25.29
N SER A 32 -8.62 16.89 26.21
CA SER A 32 -7.30 17.44 25.95
C SER A 32 -6.60 16.79 24.75
N ALA A 33 -6.66 15.46 24.64
CA ALA A 33 -6.07 14.71 23.53
C ALA A 33 -6.70 15.08 22.17
N ALA A 34 -8.03 15.21 22.11
CA ALA A 34 -8.73 15.60 20.89
C ALA A 34 -8.29 16.99 20.40
N PHE A 35 -8.22 17.98 21.28
CA PHE A 35 -7.84 19.36 20.92
C PHE A 35 -6.34 19.50 20.60
N THR A 36 -5.48 18.75 21.28
CA THR A 36 -4.04 18.73 21.03
C THR A 36 -3.74 18.34 19.57
N GLY A 37 -4.49 17.37 19.04
CA GLY A 37 -4.32 16.87 17.66
C GLY A 37 -4.94 17.74 16.57
N ILE A 38 -5.79 18.71 16.89
CA ILE A 38 -6.52 19.51 15.89
C ILE A 38 -5.58 20.26 14.96
N ILE A 39 -4.57 20.97 15.50
CA ILE A 39 -3.63 21.73 14.67
C ILE A 39 -2.83 20.80 13.75
N PRO A 40 -2.16 19.76 14.26
CA PRO A 40 -1.43 18.80 13.42
C PRO A 40 -2.29 18.17 12.32
N ALA A 41 -3.51 17.73 12.66
CA ALA A 41 -4.44 17.13 11.71
C ALA A 41 -4.89 18.13 10.64
N THR A 42 -5.22 19.36 11.05
CA THR A 42 -5.64 20.43 10.13
C THR A 42 -4.54 20.77 9.14
N VAL A 43 -3.30 20.91 9.60
CA VAL A 43 -2.15 21.18 8.74
C VAL A 43 -1.92 20.03 7.76
N ALA A 44 -1.95 18.78 8.24
CA ALA A 44 -1.81 17.60 7.37
C ALA A 44 -2.90 17.55 6.27
N LEU A 45 -4.13 17.92 6.61
CA LEU A 45 -5.25 18.00 5.67
C LEU A 45 -5.00 19.09 4.63
N TYR A 46 -4.67 20.32 5.04
CA TYR A 46 -4.40 21.41 4.11
C TYR A 46 -3.21 21.14 3.20
N VAL A 47 -2.13 20.55 3.72
CA VAL A 47 -0.98 20.16 2.88
C VAL A 47 -1.40 19.10 1.86
N SER A 48 -2.16 18.09 2.26
CA SER A 48 -2.65 17.05 1.35
C SER A 48 -3.58 17.61 0.27
N GLY A 49 -4.45 18.55 0.66
CA GLY A 49 -5.34 19.27 -0.26
C GLY A 49 -4.57 20.16 -1.23
N LEU A 50 -3.56 20.89 -0.74
CA LEU A 50 -2.69 21.73 -1.56
C LEU A 50 -1.92 20.91 -2.60
N ILE A 51 -1.36 19.76 -2.20
CA ILE A 51 -0.70 18.84 -3.13
C ILE A 51 -1.68 18.39 -4.22
N THR A 52 -2.89 18.01 -3.83
CA THR A 52 -3.93 17.58 -4.78
C THR A 52 -4.30 18.70 -5.76
N TRP A 53 -4.46 19.92 -5.27
CA TRP A 53 -4.72 21.09 -6.08
C TRP A 53 -3.57 21.42 -7.04
N LEU A 54 -2.32 21.36 -6.58
CA LEU A 54 -1.16 21.59 -7.45
C LEU A 54 -1.08 20.53 -8.56
N VAL A 55 -1.23 19.25 -8.21
CA VAL A 55 -1.17 18.16 -9.19
C VAL A 55 -2.27 18.30 -10.26
N THR A 56 -3.48 18.67 -9.86
CA THR A 56 -4.58 18.93 -10.81
C THR A 56 -4.34 20.15 -11.69
N LYS A 57 -3.60 21.16 -11.22
CA LYS A 57 -3.21 22.33 -12.03
C LYS A 57 -2.12 22.03 -13.06
N PHE A 58 -1.19 21.12 -12.77
CA PHE A 58 -0.07 20.78 -13.67
C PHE A 58 -0.38 19.65 -14.67
N GLY A 59 -1.66 19.31 -14.87
CA GLY A 59 -2.10 18.45 -15.99
C GLY A 59 -2.31 16.98 -15.66
N ALA A 60 -2.20 16.56 -14.39
CA ALA A 60 -2.64 15.23 -13.96
C ALA A 60 -4.09 15.30 -13.44
N THR A 61 -4.95 14.35 -13.81
CA THR A 61 -6.37 14.37 -13.41
C THR A 61 -6.53 14.18 -11.90
N THR A 62 -5.69 13.34 -11.28
CA THR A 62 -5.66 13.13 -9.83
C THR A 62 -4.25 12.79 -9.35
N VAL A 63 -3.98 12.98 -8.05
CA VAL A 63 -2.74 12.51 -7.39
C VAL A 63 -2.56 11.00 -7.53
N ILE A 64 -3.68 10.27 -7.47
CA ILE A 64 -3.69 8.82 -7.65
C ILE A 64 -3.18 8.47 -9.03
N GLU A 65 -3.72 9.11 -10.08
CA GLU A 65 -3.30 8.83 -11.45
C GLU A 65 -1.83 9.21 -11.71
N LEU A 66 -1.35 10.32 -11.15
CA LEU A 66 0.06 10.71 -11.24
C LEU A 66 0.97 9.64 -10.63
N ILE A 67 0.64 9.18 -9.41
CA ILE A 67 1.38 8.12 -8.73
C ILE A 67 1.29 6.81 -9.51
N SER A 68 0.11 6.48 -10.02
CA SER A 68 -0.12 5.26 -10.77
C SER A 68 0.74 5.22 -12.03
N LYS A 69 0.75 6.28 -12.84
CA LYS A 69 1.57 6.34 -14.07
C LYS A 69 3.08 6.41 -13.82
N THR A 70 3.49 7.14 -12.79
CA THR A 70 4.92 7.43 -12.57
C THR A 70 5.63 6.35 -11.76
N ILE A 71 4.92 5.72 -10.81
CA ILE A 71 5.53 4.78 -9.85
C ILE A 71 4.91 3.39 -10.01
N GLN A 72 3.59 3.29 -9.99
CA GLN A 72 2.91 1.99 -9.94
C GLN A 72 3.07 1.22 -11.25
N GLU A 73 2.78 1.82 -12.39
CA GLU A 73 2.84 1.18 -13.72
C GLU A 73 4.25 0.67 -14.07
N PRO A 74 5.34 1.45 -13.90
CA PRO A 74 6.68 0.94 -14.17
C PRO A 74 7.06 -0.24 -13.26
N LEU A 75 6.73 -0.15 -11.97
CA LEU A 75 7.01 -1.21 -11.00
C LEU A 75 6.20 -2.47 -11.32
N LEU A 76 4.95 -2.30 -11.73
CA LEU A 76 4.04 -3.37 -12.12
C LEU A 76 4.52 -4.05 -13.40
N ASN A 77 4.94 -3.28 -14.42
CA ASN A 77 5.51 -3.83 -15.64
C ASN A 77 6.78 -4.65 -15.36
N LEU A 78 7.64 -4.17 -14.46
CA LEU A 78 8.81 -4.93 -14.01
C LEU A 78 8.41 -6.21 -13.26
N SER A 79 7.32 -6.16 -12.50
CA SER A 79 6.83 -7.29 -11.69
C SER A 79 6.14 -8.39 -12.50
N GLN A 80 5.79 -8.12 -13.76
CA GLN A 80 5.20 -9.13 -14.65
C GLN A 80 6.23 -10.09 -15.28
N GLY A 81 7.52 -9.88 -15.08
CA GLY A 81 8.55 -10.82 -15.54
C GLY A 81 8.68 -12.04 -14.64
N TYR A 82 9.00 -13.21 -15.21
CA TYR A 82 9.30 -14.45 -14.46
C TYR A 82 10.37 -14.26 -13.38
N GLY A 83 11.34 -13.36 -13.59
CA GLY A 83 12.38 -13.07 -12.59
C GLY A 83 11.83 -12.43 -11.31
N ALA A 84 10.80 -11.58 -11.41
CA ALA A 84 10.19 -10.95 -10.24
C ALA A 84 9.39 -11.96 -9.42
N GLU A 85 8.66 -12.85 -10.09
CA GLU A 85 7.94 -13.96 -9.45
C GLU A 85 8.91 -14.92 -8.73
N PHE A 86 9.99 -15.32 -9.41
CA PHE A 86 11.01 -16.19 -8.84
C PHE A 86 11.66 -15.55 -7.60
N LEU A 87 12.07 -14.29 -7.70
CA LEU A 87 12.66 -13.55 -6.58
C LEU A 87 11.69 -13.49 -5.38
N MET A 88 10.43 -13.15 -5.61
CA MET A 88 9.42 -13.11 -4.56
C MET A 88 9.23 -14.47 -3.88
N THR A 89 9.16 -15.54 -4.68
CA THR A 89 9.03 -16.90 -4.15
C THR A 89 10.23 -17.27 -3.27
N VAL A 90 11.45 -16.98 -3.72
CA VAL A 90 12.67 -17.22 -2.93
C VAL A 90 12.66 -16.42 -1.64
N LEU A 91 12.31 -15.14 -1.67
CA LEU A 91 12.25 -14.30 -0.47
C LEU A 91 11.22 -14.83 0.54
N VAL A 92 10.05 -15.28 0.08
CA VAL A 92 9.06 -15.92 0.94
C VAL A 92 9.65 -17.19 1.58
N GLN A 93 10.32 -18.06 0.82
CA GLN A 93 10.96 -19.26 1.38
C GLN A 93 12.05 -18.93 2.40
N VAL A 94 12.85 -17.88 2.16
CA VAL A 94 13.89 -17.45 3.10
C VAL A 94 13.28 -17.03 4.43
N PHE A 95 12.19 -16.26 4.43
CA PHE A 95 11.50 -15.91 5.68
C PHE A 95 10.95 -17.16 6.39
N TRP A 96 10.35 -18.08 5.65
CA TRP A 96 9.87 -19.36 6.20
C TRP A 96 10.99 -20.23 6.77
N PHE A 97 12.17 -20.23 6.15
CA PHE A 97 13.36 -20.93 6.65
C PHE A 97 13.78 -20.44 8.05
N PHE A 98 13.63 -19.14 8.32
CA PHE A 98 13.86 -18.56 9.64
C PHE A 98 12.64 -18.64 10.58
N GLY A 99 11.58 -19.35 10.20
CA GLY A 99 10.35 -19.49 10.99
C GLY A 99 9.44 -18.25 10.97
N LEU A 100 9.72 -17.27 10.11
CA LEU A 100 8.87 -16.12 9.88
C LEU A 100 7.83 -16.44 8.80
N HIS A 101 6.59 -16.00 9.00
CA HIS A 101 5.54 -16.24 8.03
C HIS A 101 5.74 -15.37 6.78
N GLY A 102 6.52 -15.86 5.81
CA GLY A 102 7.05 -15.07 4.69
C GLY A 102 5.98 -14.36 3.86
N THR A 103 4.82 -14.99 3.67
CA THR A 103 3.68 -14.38 2.95
C THR A 103 2.99 -13.26 3.74
N ASN A 104 3.09 -13.24 5.08
CA ASN A 104 2.58 -12.15 5.91
C ASN A 104 3.58 -11.00 5.97
N VAL A 105 4.87 -11.33 6.08
CA VAL A 105 5.96 -10.35 6.07
C VAL A 105 5.98 -9.58 4.75
N LEU A 106 5.84 -10.28 3.63
CA LEU A 106 5.84 -9.70 2.29
C LEU A 106 4.42 -9.36 1.77
N GLY A 107 3.38 -9.62 2.55
CA GLY A 107 1.98 -9.36 2.19
C GLY A 107 1.73 -7.94 1.70
N PRO A 108 2.19 -6.88 2.40
CA PRO A 108 2.03 -5.51 1.93
C PRO A 108 2.67 -5.24 0.56
N LEU A 109 3.77 -5.92 0.23
CA LEU A 109 4.43 -5.80 -1.08
C LEU A 109 3.65 -6.58 -2.16
N LEU A 110 3.19 -7.79 -1.83
CA LEU A 110 2.38 -8.63 -2.72
C LEU A 110 1.08 -7.93 -3.10
N ASP A 111 0.37 -7.39 -2.12
CA ASP A 111 -0.90 -6.71 -2.34
C ASP A 111 -0.68 -5.34 -2.99
N GLY A 112 0.37 -4.61 -2.60
CA GLY A 112 0.71 -3.32 -3.19
C GLY A 112 0.96 -3.37 -4.70
N ILE A 113 1.47 -4.50 -5.21
CA ILE A 113 1.84 -4.67 -6.62
C ILE A 113 0.81 -5.53 -7.37
N TRP A 114 0.52 -6.75 -6.91
CA TRP A 114 -0.25 -7.75 -7.67
C TRP A 114 -1.75 -7.81 -7.34
N LEU A 115 -2.23 -7.11 -6.32
CA LEU A 115 -3.68 -6.99 -6.10
C LEU A 115 -4.32 -6.12 -7.19
N THR A 116 -3.60 -5.10 -7.67
CA THR A 116 -4.13 -4.23 -8.75
C THR A 116 -4.29 -5.02 -10.05
N THR A 117 -3.32 -5.88 -10.41
CA THR A 117 -3.44 -6.73 -11.60
C THR A 117 -4.59 -7.73 -11.49
N GLN A 118 -4.82 -8.26 -10.29
CA GLN A 118 -5.97 -9.11 -10.02
C GLN A 118 -7.29 -8.41 -10.24
N VAL A 119 -7.47 -7.21 -9.68
CA VAL A 119 -8.71 -6.42 -9.86
C VAL A 119 -8.90 -6.06 -11.34
N ALA A 120 -7.83 -5.71 -12.05
CA ALA A 120 -7.89 -5.43 -13.48
C ALA A 120 -8.34 -6.65 -14.30
N ASN A 121 -7.82 -7.84 -13.98
CA ASN A 121 -8.25 -9.10 -14.59
C ASN A 121 -9.71 -9.44 -14.29
N ILE A 122 -10.17 -9.28 -13.05
CA ILE A 122 -11.58 -9.48 -12.66
C ILE A 122 -12.50 -8.55 -13.46
N ASN A 123 -12.13 -7.28 -13.58
CA ASN A 123 -12.92 -6.30 -14.35
C ASN A 123 -12.94 -6.60 -15.85
N ALA A 124 -11.83 -7.05 -16.43
CA ALA A 124 -11.75 -7.46 -17.83
C ALA A 124 -12.62 -8.70 -18.09
N PHE A 125 -12.53 -9.70 -17.21
CA PHE A 125 -13.34 -10.91 -17.28
C PHE A 125 -14.84 -10.62 -17.16
N ALA A 126 -15.24 -9.74 -16.24
CA ALA A 126 -16.63 -9.30 -16.08
C ALA A 126 -17.18 -8.58 -17.32
N GLN A 127 -16.31 -8.04 -18.17
CA GLN A 127 -16.66 -7.40 -19.45
C GLN A 127 -16.47 -8.34 -20.65
N HIS A 128 -16.21 -9.62 -20.43
CA HIS A 128 -15.91 -10.61 -21.48
C HIS A 128 -14.72 -10.21 -22.37
N LYS A 129 -13.72 -9.55 -21.79
CA LYS A 129 -12.46 -9.16 -22.46
C LYS A 129 -11.31 -10.08 -22.04
N ASP A 130 -10.26 -10.09 -22.85
CA ASP A 130 -9.02 -10.79 -22.54
C ASP A 130 -8.36 -10.26 -21.26
N LEU A 131 -7.70 -11.16 -20.53
CA LEU A 131 -7.05 -10.87 -19.27
C LEU A 131 -5.73 -10.11 -19.52
N PRO A 132 -5.57 -8.87 -19.04
CA PRO A 132 -4.39 -8.05 -19.32
C PRO A 132 -3.11 -8.50 -18.61
N TYR A 133 -3.21 -9.24 -17.50
CA TYR A 133 -2.06 -9.63 -16.68
C TYR A 133 -1.97 -11.14 -16.49
N MET A 134 -0.76 -11.68 -16.59
CA MET A 134 -0.47 -13.08 -16.30
C MET A 134 -0.33 -13.32 -14.80
N TRP A 135 0.45 -12.46 -14.12
CA TRP A 135 0.72 -12.59 -12.70
C TRP A 135 -0.25 -11.72 -11.90
N THR A 136 -1.01 -12.39 -11.04
CA THR A 136 -1.96 -11.76 -10.11
C THR A 136 -1.72 -12.25 -8.70
N ARG A 137 -2.29 -11.58 -7.71
CA ARG A 137 -2.14 -11.99 -6.30
C ARG A 137 -2.49 -13.47 -6.07
N ASN A 138 -3.56 -13.96 -6.70
CA ASN A 138 -3.97 -15.35 -6.61
C ASN A 138 -3.09 -16.29 -7.43
N ALA A 139 -2.36 -15.81 -8.46
CA ALA A 139 -1.46 -16.68 -9.21
C ALA A 139 -0.37 -17.26 -8.28
N PHE A 140 0.14 -16.44 -7.35
CA PHE A 140 1.07 -16.93 -6.32
C PHE A 140 0.44 -17.99 -5.43
N ASP A 141 -0.77 -17.74 -4.93
CA ASP A 141 -1.46 -18.67 -4.02
C ASP A 141 -1.86 -19.99 -4.72
N LEU A 142 -2.21 -19.93 -6.00
CA LEU A 142 -2.72 -21.07 -6.77
C LEU A 142 -1.65 -21.86 -7.54
N TYR A 143 -0.48 -21.29 -7.79
CA TYR A 143 0.57 -21.96 -8.57
C TYR A 143 1.90 -22.06 -7.83
N ALA A 144 2.29 -21.05 -7.05
CA ALA A 144 3.54 -21.08 -6.29
C ALA A 144 3.37 -21.68 -4.89
N TRP A 145 2.21 -21.47 -4.25
CA TRP A 145 1.99 -21.69 -2.81
C TRP A 145 0.76 -22.58 -2.52
N ILE A 146 0.57 -23.63 -3.32
CA ILE A 146 -0.58 -24.54 -3.23
C ILE A 146 -0.56 -25.32 -1.89
N GLY A 147 -1.30 -24.83 -0.90
CA GLY A 147 -1.38 -25.43 0.44
C GLY A 147 -0.51 -24.74 1.51
N GLY A 148 -0.04 -23.52 1.25
CA GLY A 148 0.75 -22.73 2.20
C GLY A 148 2.09 -22.31 1.60
N ALA A 149 3.15 -22.21 2.41
CA ALA A 149 4.47 -21.75 1.94
C ALA A 149 5.07 -22.61 0.82
N CYS A 150 4.72 -23.88 0.76
CA CYS A 150 5.21 -24.84 -0.21
C CYS A 150 4.01 -25.66 -0.71
N SER A 151 4.13 -26.29 -1.87
CA SER A 151 3.11 -27.14 -2.49
C SER A 151 2.86 -28.44 -1.70
N TYR A 152 2.46 -28.34 -0.43
CA TYR A 152 2.19 -29.48 0.45
C TYR A 152 1.05 -30.36 -0.04
N LEU A 153 0.18 -29.81 -0.91
CA LEU A 153 -0.94 -30.53 -1.52
C LEU A 153 -0.55 -31.45 -2.70
N SER A 154 0.72 -31.55 -3.09
CA SER A 154 1.14 -32.48 -4.16
C SER A 154 1.47 -33.90 -3.66
N GLN A 155 1.17 -34.24 -2.39
CA GLN A 155 1.48 -35.54 -1.77
C GLN A 155 0.26 -36.30 -1.25
N SER A 156 -0.96 -36.00 -1.73
CA SER A 156 -2.17 -36.79 -1.43
C SER A 156 -2.71 -37.49 -2.67
#